data_AF-A0A1B7YW95-F1
#
_entry.id   AF-A0A1B7YW95-F1
#
_cell.length_a   1.000
_cell.length_b   1.000
_cell.length_c   1.000
_cell.angle_alpha   90.00
_cell.angle_beta   90.00
_cell.angle_gamma   90.00
#
_symmetry.space_group_name_H-M   'P 1'
#
loop_
_entity.id
_entity.type
_entity.pdbx_description
1 polymer ?
#
loop_
_entity_poly.entity_id
_entity_poly.type
_entity_poly.pdbx_seq_one_letter_code
_entity_poly.pdbx_strand_id
1 'polypeptide(L)'
;MAQPQSPDLTSLSSQFQGLAENLTHEWGFFVVRTAYTVDVDKQSWTAALENLRRYVKTGDDAAEIHPSTLALPVIADQSALNETDFASIRNAFTGWLNEFLRHKSPSDDDGDEKWPSDVRRDVFIVIDDSSLASLLNAPEPVRGRRPNLDTEPWVIVVDSENPDTVPYRGGGPYMGFMRARACALGQLFEDLGSRSMGRLCPVREYEDQIPFYDGSLRGKLIDGGFDAGARYKFPRGTPRGVDGARAIP
;
A
#
# COMPACT_ATOMS: atom_id res chain seq x y z
N MET A 1 9.86 13.64 34.26
CA MET A 1 9.96 12.85 33.01
C MET A 1 8.53 12.62 32.54
N ALA A 2 8.10 13.26 31.46
CA ALA A 2 6.77 13.04 30.90
C ALA A 2 6.79 11.71 30.14
N GLN A 3 5.84 10.83 30.44
CA GLN A 3 5.58 9.63 29.64
C GLN A 3 5.16 10.07 28.23
N PRO A 4 5.72 9.50 27.15
CA PRO A 4 5.20 9.76 25.81
C PRO A 4 3.74 9.31 25.79
N GLN A 5 2.83 10.25 25.49
CA GLN A 5 1.42 9.91 25.32
C GLN A 5 1.33 9.03 24.07
N SER A 6 0.78 7.83 24.23
CA SER A 6 0.42 6.99 23.10
C SER A 6 -0.51 7.80 22.18
N PRO A 7 -0.24 7.89 20.87
CA PRO A 7 -1.07 8.65 19.95
C PRO A 7 -2.51 8.16 20.04
N ASP A 8 -3.47 9.08 20.07
CA ASP A 8 -4.90 8.77 20.09
C ASP A 8 -5.33 8.29 18.70
N LEU A 9 -5.16 6.99 18.45
CA LEU A 9 -5.50 6.32 17.19
C LEU A 9 -7.02 6.23 16.95
N THR A 10 -7.86 6.53 17.95
CA THR A 10 -9.32 6.56 17.81
C THR A 10 -9.76 7.67 16.85
N SER A 11 -9.03 8.79 16.85
CA SER A 11 -9.23 9.89 15.91
C SER A 11 -9.02 9.47 14.44
N LEU A 12 -8.08 8.55 14.18
CA LEU A 12 -7.77 8.06 12.83
C LEU A 12 -8.90 7.17 12.32
N SER A 13 -9.42 6.27 13.15
CA SER A 13 -10.57 5.43 12.82
C SER A 13 -11.79 6.26 12.39
N SER A 14 -12.11 7.32 13.13
CA SER A 14 -13.22 8.23 12.77
C SER A 14 -12.96 9.00 11.48
N GLN A 15 -11.71 9.39 11.19
CA GLN A 15 -11.36 10.05 9.93
C GLN A 15 -11.53 9.13 8.73
N PHE A 16 -11.09 7.87 8.83
CA PHE A 16 -11.33 6.89 7.78
C PHE A 16 -12.83 6.69 7.53
N GLN A 17 -13.62 6.54 8.59
CA GLN A 17 -15.07 6.39 8.49
C GLN A 17 -15.71 7.60 7.81
N GLY A 18 -15.45 8.82 8.28
CA GLY A 18 -16.04 10.03 7.72
C GLY A 18 -15.65 10.27 6.25
N LEU A 19 -14.45 9.88 5.84
CA LEU A 19 -14.04 9.93 4.44
C LEU A 19 -14.74 8.85 3.59
N ALA A 20 -14.93 7.64 4.14
CA ALA A 20 -15.62 6.56 3.45
C ALA A 20 -17.09 6.89 3.14
N GLU A 21 -17.80 7.54 4.07
CA GLU A 21 -19.22 7.92 3.92
C GLU A 21 -19.48 8.90 2.77
N ASN A 22 -18.45 9.64 2.33
CA ASN A 22 -18.57 10.63 1.26
C ASN A 22 -18.30 10.06 -0.15
N LEU A 23 -17.95 8.78 -0.28
CA LEU A 23 -17.58 8.15 -1.54
C LEU A 23 -18.71 7.24 -2.02
N THR A 24 -19.15 7.43 -3.26
CA THR A 24 -20.35 6.75 -3.76
C THR A 24 -20.17 6.00 -5.07
N HIS A 25 -19.13 6.25 -5.87
CA HIS A 25 -18.84 5.48 -7.11
C HIS A 25 -17.36 5.58 -7.56
N GLU A 26 -16.47 6.00 -6.67
CA GLU A 26 -15.06 6.20 -6.98
C GLU A 26 -14.23 4.96 -6.69
N TRP A 27 -13.18 4.73 -7.49
CA TRP A 27 -12.16 3.72 -7.22
C TRP A 27 -10.90 4.38 -6.65
N GLY A 28 -10.05 3.60 -6.00
CA GLY A 28 -8.73 4.09 -5.57
C GLY A 28 -8.34 3.59 -4.20
N PHE A 29 -7.64 4.44 -3.45
CA PHE A 29 -6.95 4.06 -2.22
C PHE A 29 -7.04 5.19 -1.19
N PHE A 30 -7.23 4.84 0.07
CA PHE A 30 -6.94 5.79 1.15
C PHE A 30 -5.47 6.16 1.14
N VAL A 31 -5.17 7.44 1.34
CA VAL A 31 -3.82 7.98 1.41
C VAL A 31 -3.56 8.49 2.81
N VAL A 32 -2.56 7.95 3.47
CA VAL A 32 -2.12 8.36 4.81
C VAL A 32 -0.82 9.15 4.66
N ARG A 33 -0.83 10.41 5.09
CA ARG A 33 0.35 11.27 5.12
C ARG A 33 1.13 11.02 6.40
N THR A 34 2.37 10.55 6.26
CA THR A 34 3.35 10.45 7.36
C THR A 34 4.58 11.32 7.14
N ALA A 35 4.71 11.96 5.97
CA ALA A 35 5.75 12.92 5.67
C ALA A 35 5.53 14.25 6.43
N TYR A 36 6.22 14.39 7.56
CA TYR A 36 6.21 15.59 8.43
C TYR A 36 7.61 16.04 8.88
N THR A 37 8.69 15.36 8.48
CA THR A 37 10.04 15.62 9.02
C THR A 37 10.71 16.88 8.46
N VAL A 38 10.16 17.46 7.39
CA VAL A 38 10.55 18.75 6.81
C VAL A 38 9.33 19.66 6.83
N ASP A 39 9.51 20.98 6.79
CA ASP A 39 8.45 21.97 6.50
C ASP A 39 7.86 21.71 5.10
N VAL A 40 7.18 20.58 4.95
CA VAL A 40 6.40 20.21 3.78
C VAL A 40 5.20 21.12 3.84
N ASP A 41 5.37 22.27 3.19
CA ASP A 41 4.31 23.22 3.04
C ASP A 41 3.13 22.56 2.32
N LYS A 42 1.95 23.15 2.53
CA LYS A 42 0.71 22.67 1.92
C LYS A 42 0.84 22.56 0.39
N GLN A 43 1.65 23.41 -0.22
CA GLN A 43 1.87 23.45 -1.66
C GLN A 43 2.61 22.21 -2.17
N SER A 44 3.67 21.79 -1.49
CA SER A 44 4.44 20.58 -1.83
C SER A 44 3.58 19.33 -1.71
N TRP A 45 2.79 19.23 -0.64
CA TRP A 45 1.85 18.11 -0.49
C TRP A 45 0.79 18.08 -1.61
N THR A 46 0.21 19.23 -1.95
CA THR A 46 -0.74 19.34 -3.07
C THR A 46 -0.09 18.94 -4.39
N ALA A 47 1.12 19.43 -4.67
CA ALA A 47 1.86 19.10 -5.89
C ALA A 47 2.16 17.59 -5.98
N ALA A 48 2.54 16.95 -4.88
CA ALA A 48 2.79 15.51 -4.84
C ALA A 48 1.53 14.69 -5.14
N LEU A 49 0.39 15.05 -4.55
CA LEU A 49 -0.89 14.38 -4.84
C LEU A 49 -1.36 14.62 -6.27
N GLU A 50 -1.15 15.81 -6.82
CA GLU A 50 -1.44 16.08 -8.23
C GLU A 50 -0.54 15.24 -9.15
N ASN A 51 0.75 15.14 -8.85
CA ASN A 51 1.68 14.28 -9.58
C ASN A 51 1.25 12.81 -9.52
N LEU A 52 0.90 12.32 -8.34
CA LEU A 52 0.35 10.97 -8.19
C LEU A 52 -0.86 10.76 -9.11
N ARG A 53 -1.85 11.67 -9.09
CA ARG A 53 -3.02 11.60 -9.97
C ARG A 53 -2.65 11.65 -11.45
N ARG A 54 -1.70 12.50 -11.86
CA ARG A 54 -1.23 12.57 -13.26
C ARG A 54 -0.62 11.25 -13.70
N TYR A 55 0.23 10.65 -12.87
CA TYR A 55 0.89 9.38 -13.17
C TYR A 55 -0.11 8.22 -13.26
N VAL A 56 -1.08 8.14 -12.34
CA VAL A 56 -2.15 7.14 -12.42
C VAL A 56 -2.95 7.30 -13.71
N LYS A 57 -3.25 8.54 -14.13
CA LYS A 57 -3.95 8.85 -15.40
C LYS A 57 -3.15 8.55 -16.67
N THR A 58 -1.84 8.39 -16.57
CA THR A 58 -0.98 7.96 -17.69
C THR A 58 -0.69 6.46 -17.68
N GLY A 59 -1.20 5.73 -16.68
CA GLY A 59 -1.22 4.27 -16.68
C GLY A 59 -2.01 3.72 -17.86
N ASP A 60 -1.90 2.41 -18.08
CA ASP A 60 -2.42 1.68 -19.24
C ASP A 60 -3.83 2.15 -19.69
N ASP A 61 -3.94 2.64 -20.92
CA ASP A 61 -5.22 3.02 -21.54
C ASP A 61 -6.17 1.81 -21.71
N ALA A 62 -5.67 0.58 -21.53
CA ALA A 62 -6.45 -0.65 -21.56
C ALA A 62 -7.05 -1.05 -20.19
N ALA A 63 -6.71 -0.35 -19.10
CA ALA A 63 -7.34 -0.61 -17.80
C ALA A 63 -8.85 -0.35 -17.89
N GLU A 64 -9.67 -1.25 -17.38
CA GLU A 64 -11.14 -1.15 -17.45
C GLU A 64 -11.67 0.03 -16.62
N ILE A 65 -10.83 0.54 -15.71
CA ILE A 65 -11.19 1.56 -14.75
C ILE A 65 -10.80 2.95 -15.25
N HIS A 66 -11.81 3.79 -15.47
CA HIS A 66 -11.58 5.12 -16.02
C HIS A 66 -10.86 6.04 -14.99
N PRO A 67 -9.76 6.72 -15.36
CA PRO A 67 -9.00 7.56 -14.44
C PRO A 67 -9.73 8.80 -13.89
N SER A 68 -10.91 9.13 -14.43
CA SER A 68 -11.70 10.29 -13.95
C SER A 68 -12.40 10.04 -12.61
N THR A 69 -12.64 8.78 -12.25
CA THR A 69 -13.31 8.39 -10.99
C THR A 69 -12.32 8.00 -9.90
N LEU A 70 -11.03 8.34 -10.06
CA LEU A 70 -9.99 8.09 -9.06
C LEU A 70 -10.19 8.97 -7.81
N ALA A 71 -10.48 8.32 -6.68
CA ALA A 71 -10.47 8.88 -5.34
C ALA A 71 -9.18 8.53 -4.60
N LEU A 72 -8.62 9.55 -3.97
CA LEU A 72 -7.47 9.45 -3.06
C LEU A 72 -7.82 10.24 -1.79
N PRO A 73 -8.77 9.76 -0.96
CA PRO A 73 -9.13 10.40 0.30
C PRO A 73 -7.89 10.42 1.22
N VAL A 74 -7.59 11.60 1.77
CA VAL A 74 -6.33 11.84 2.50
C VAL A 74 -6.60 11.96 4.00
N ILE A 75 -5.78 11.27 4.78
CA ILE A 75 -5.66 11.44 6.22
C ILE A 75 -4.32 12.08 6.52
N ALA A 76 -4.35 13.24 7.17
CA ALA A 76 -3.18 14.09 7.40
C ALA A 76 -3.13 14.66 8.82
N ASP A 77 -3.61 13.90 9.80
CA ASP A 77 -3.51 14.25 11.22
C ASP A 77 -2.06 14.12 11.70
N GLN A 78 -1.33 15.24 11.67
CA GLN A 78 0.07 15.28 12.10
C GLN A 78 0.27 14.82 13.54
N SER A 79 -0.68 15.11 14.44
CA SER A 79 -0.54 14.76 15.86
C SER A 79 -0.62 13.25 16.09
N ALA A 80 -1.42 12.55 15.28
CA ALA A 80 -1.61 11.11 15.37
C ALA A 80 -0.68 10.29 14.45
N LEU A 81 -0.15 10.89 13.37
CA LEU A 81 0.61 10.19 12.33
C LEU A 81 2.11 10.47 12.32
N ASN A 82 2.58 11.52 13.01
CA ASN A 82 4.01 11.80 13.07
C ASN A 82 4.73 10.66 13.83
N GLU A 83 5.73 10.06 13.18
CA GLU A 83 6.51 8.92 13.70
C GLU A 83 5.69 7.64 13.96
N THR A 84 4.46 7.55 13.46
CA THR A 84 3.60 6.38 13.64
C THR A 84 3.97 5.26 12.67
N ASP A 85 4.15 4.05 13.20
CA ASP A 85 4.51 2.88 12.41
C ASP A 85 3.33 2.31 11.59
N PHE A 86 3.64 1.48 10.59
CA PHE A 86 2.61 0.87 9.72
C PHE A 86 1.66 -0.07 10.45
N ALA A 87 2.08 -0.73 11.54
CA ALA A 87 1.22 -1.62 12.30
C ALA A 87 0.15 -0.82 13.07
N SER A 88 0.53 0.30 13.67
CA SER A 88 -0.37 1.24 14.34
C SER A 88 -1.40 1.83 13.37
N ILE A 89 -0.97 2.28 12.18
CA ILE A 89 -1.88 2.79 11.14
C ILE A 89 -2.82 1.66 10.65
N ARG A 90 -2.28 0.46 10.39
CA ARG A 90 -3.06 -0.71 9.98
C ARG A 90 -4.12 -1.09 11.02
N ASN A 91 -3.78 -1.06 12.30
CA ASN A 91 -4.72 -1.37 13.38
C ASN A 91 -5.87 -0.35 13.45
N ALA A 92 -5.59 0.94 13.25
CA ALA A 92 -6.64 1.95 13.14
C ALA A 92 -7.52 1.71 11.91
N PHE A 93 -6.91 1.48 10.74
CA PHE A 93 -7.61 1.19 9.50
C PHE A 93 -8.49 -0.06 9.56
N THR A 94 -7.99 -1.16 10.13
CA THR A 94 -8.76 -2.39 10.28
C THR A 94 -9.80 -2.30 11.40
N GLY A 95 -9.52 -1.51 12.45
CA GLY A 95 -10.44 -1.28 13.56
C GLY A 95 -11.78 -0.73 13.09
N TRP A 96 -11.76 0.40 12.37
CA TRP A 96 -13.00 0.99 11.83
C TRP A 96 -13.63 0.11 10.74
N LEU A 97 -12.82 -0.53 9.87
CA LEU A 97 -13.35 -1.40 8.81
C LEU A 97 -14.14 -2.57 9.40
N ASN A 98 -13.62 -3.20 10.45
CA ASN A 98 -14.30 -4.28 11.17
C ASN A 98 -15.55 -3.80 11.90
N GLU A 99 -15.59 -2.55 12.35
CA GLU A 99 -16.79 -1.94 12.91
C GLU A 99 -17.85 -1.70 11.84
N PHE A 100 -17.47 -1.10 10.71
CA PHE A 100 -18.34 -0.89 9.55
C PHE A 100 -18.95 -2.20 9.05
N LEU A 101 -18.13 -3.25 8.91
CA LEU A 101 -18.59 -4.57 8.47
C LEU A 101 -19.50 -5.26 9.50
N ARG A 102 -19.35 -4.98 10.80
CA ARG A 102 -20.21 -5.54 11.87
C ARG A 102 -21.58 -4.86 11.94
N HIS A 103 -21.65 -3.55 11.69
CA HIS A 103 -22.91 -2.81 11.65
C HIS A 103 -23.76 -3.15 10.42
N LYS A 104 -23.13 -3.73 9.39
CA LYS A 104 -23.81 -4.31 8.22
C LYS A 104 -24.37 -5.70 8.57
N SER A 105 -25.48 -5.72 9.31
CA SER A 105 -26.18 -6.95 9.71
C SER A 105 -26.61 -7.79 8.48
N PRO A 106 -26.56 -9.14 8.51
CA PRO A 106 -26.91 -9.99 7.37
C PRO A 106 -28.42 -10.16 7.14
N SER A 107 -29.26 -9.28 7.70
CA SER A 107 -30.72 -9.49 7.82
C SER A 107 -31.60 -8.63 6.91
N ASP A 108 -31.04 -7.76 6.07
CA ASP A 108 -31.85 -6.96 5.15
C ASP A 108 -31.86 -7.60 3.76
N ASP A 109 -32.86 -8.47 3.58
CA ASP A 109 -33.20 -9.23 2.37
C ASP A 109 -33.86 -8.36 1.28
N ASP A 110 -33.58 -7.05 1.24
CA ASP A 110 -34.07 -6.15 0.19
C ASP A 110 -33.04 -5.04 -0.11
N GLY A 111 -32.13 -5.32 -1.05
CA GLY A 111 -31.46 -4.28 -1.85
C GLY A 111 -30.15 -3.70 -1.33
N ASP A 112 -29.04 -4.35 -1.67
CA ASP A 112 -27.82 -3.72 -2.20
C ASP A 112 -27.30 -2.40 -1.59
N GLU A 113 -27.27 -2.21 -0.26
CA GLU A 113 -26.31 -1.26 0.33
C GLU A 113 -24.91 -1.88 0.32
N LYS A 114 -24.42 -2.16 -0.89
CA LYS A 114 -23.04 -2.50 -1.22
C LYS A 114 -22.14 -1.36 -0.74
N TRP A 115 -20.86 -1.65 -0.51
CA TRP A 115 -19.87 -0.58 -0.34
C TRP A 115 -20.16 0.53 -1.35
N PRO A 116 -20.43 1.78 -0.92
CA PRO A 116 -20.88 2.79 -1.84
C PRO A 116 -19.75 3.11 -2.83
N SER A 117 -18.50 3.16 -2.36
CA SER A 117 -17.31 3.32 -3.19
C SER A 117 -16.75 1.99 -3.73
N ASP A 118 -15.81 2.05 -4.68
CA ASP A 118 -14.91 0.96 -5.02
C ASP A 118 -13.51 1.16 -4.42
N VAL A 119 -13.27 2.17 -3.58
CA VAL A 119 -11.98 2.36 -2.89
C VAL A 119 -11.58 1.11 -2.11
N ARG A 120 -10.30 0.70 -2.25
CA ARG A 120 -9.76 -0.52 -1.65
C ARG A 120 -9.87 -0.49 -0.12
N ARG A 121 -10.16 -1.67 0.44
CA ARG A 121 -10.32 -1.93 1.88
C ARG A 121 -9.27 -2.87 2.44
N ASP A 122 -8.60 -3.57 1.54
CA ASP A 122 -7.55 -4.56 1.81
C ASP A 122 -6.16 -3.93 1.78
N VAL A 123 -6.02 -2.72 1.24
CA VAL A 123 -4.75 -1.98 1.24
C VAL A 123 -5.01 -0.47 1.36
N PHE A 124 -4.00 0.27 1.80
CA PHE A 124 -3.96 1.74 1.76
C PHE A 124 -2.57 2.24 1.35
N ILE A 125 -2.50 3.47 0.87
CA ILE A 125 -1.25 4.13 0.49
C ILE A 125 -0.71 4.92 1.68
N VAL A 126 0.59 4.82 1.91
CA VAL A 126 1.33 5.71 2.81
C VAL A 126 2.29 6.57 1.98
N ILE A 127 2.30 7.87 2.26
CA ILE A 127 3.27 8.81 1.72
C ILE A 127 4.14 9.31 2.89
N ASP A 128 5.28 8.64 3.03
CA ASP A 128 6.39 9.06 3.88
C ASP A 128 7.30 10.05 3.14
N ASP A 129 8.37 10.51 3.78
CA ASP A 129 9.27 11.51 3.20
C ASP A 129 9.95 11.02 1.91
N SER A 130 10.26 9.72 1.83
CA SER A 130 10.92 9.13 0.65
C SER A 130 9.96 9.04 -0.55
N SER A 131 8.74 8.59 -0.31
CA SER A 131 7.65 8.55 -1.28
C SER A 131 7.27 9.95 -1.74
N LEU A 132 7.19 10.92 -0.81
CA LEU A 132 6.94 12.32 -1.11
C LEU A 132 8.04 12.89 -2.03
N ALA A 133 9.31 12.70 -1.66
CA ALA A 133 10.44 13.13 -2.48
C ALA A 133 10.41 12.46 -3.85
N SER A 134 10.04 11.18 -3.94
CA SER A 134 9.89 10.48 -5.21
C SER A 134 8.81 11.11 -6.09
N LEU A 135 7.67 11.50 -5.52
CA LEU A 135 6.57 12.15 -6.24
C LEU A 135 6.90 13.57 -6.71
N LEU A 136 7.66 14.32 -5.92
CA LEU A 136 8.04 15.70 -6.22
C LEU A 136 9.16 15.80 -7.26
N ASN A 137 10.13 14.88 -7.20
CA ASN A 137 11.28 14.89 -8.11
C ASN A 137 11.03 14.12 -9.42
N ALA A 138 9.85 13.50 -9.57
CA ALA A 138 9.49 12.78 -10.77
C ALA A 138 9.38 13.73 -11.98
N PRO A 139 9.82 13.28 -13.17
CA PRO A 139 9.62 14.05 -14.40
C PRO A 139 8.13 14.21 -14.73
N GLU A 140 7.77 15.18 -15.57
CA GLU A 140 6.38 15.32 -16.02
C GLU A 140 5.96 14.05 -16.80
N PRO A 141 4.82 13.40 -16.47
CA PRO A 141 4.38 12.22 -17.20
C PRO A 141 3.88 12.60 -18.59
N VAL A 142 4.52 12.05 -19.63
CA VAL A 142 4.15 12.29 -21.04
C VAL A 142 3.34 11.12 -21.56
N ARG A 143 2.08 11.37 -21.94
CA ARG A 143 1.20 10.35 -22.54
C ARG A 143 1.85 9.70 -23.77
N GLY A 144 1.73 8.37 -23.88
CA GLY A 144 2.24 7.59 -25.01
C GLY A 144 3.76 7.41 -25.05
N ARG A 145 4.52 8.05 -24.16
CA ARG A 145 5.96 7.79 -24.00
C ARG A 145 6.15 6.72 -22.95
N ARG A 146 6.88 5.64 -23.28
CA ARG A 146 7.31 4.68 -22.27
C ARG A 146 8.13 5.44 -21.23
N PRO A 147 7.69 5.49 -19.96
CA PRO A 147 8.41 6.24 -18.97
C PRO A 147 9.74 5.54 -18.66
N ASN A 148 10.75 6.34 -18.29
CA ASN A 148 12.01 5.78 -17.85
C ASN A 148 11.79 5.17 -16.47
N LEU A 149 11.88 3.84 -16.41
CA LEU A 149 11.53 3.00 -15.27
C LEU A 149 12.27 3.41 -13.97
N ASP A 150 13.45 4.01 -14.10
CA ASP A 150 14.32 4.41 -12.99
C ASP A 150 13.95 5.79 -12.40
N THR A 151 13.16 6.58 -13.13
CA THR A 151 12.76 7.95 -12.73
C THR A 151 11.29 8.05 -12.37
N GLU A 152 10.55 6.95 -12.48
CA GLU A 152 9.13 6.95 -12.17
C GLU A 152 8.87 7.04 -10.67
N PRO A 153 7.90 7.85 -10.25
CA PRO A 153 7.55 7.95 -8.86
C PRO A 153 6.91 6.66 -8.37
N TRP A 154 7.09 6.42 -7.08
CA TRP A 154 6.49 5.31 -6.37
C TRP A 154 5.88 5.78 -5.06
N VAL A 155 4.98 4.96 -4.54
CA VAL A 155 4.34 5.13 -3.23
C VAL A 155 4.48 3.86 -2.41
N ILE A 156 4.21 3.94 -1.11
CA ILE A 156 4.15 2.76 -0.24
C ILE A 156 2.70 2.29 -0.19
N VAL A 157 2.48 1.01 -0.44
CA VAL A 157 1.18 0.35 -0.30
C VAL A 157 1.28 -0.61 0.88
N VAL A 158 0.40 -0.45 1.85
CA VAL A 158 0.38 -1.21 3.10
C VAL A 158 -0.83 -2.13 3.09
N ASP A 159 -0.62 -3.40 3.44
CA ASP A 159 -1.67 -4.39 3.60
C ASP A 159 -2.52 -4.04 4.81
N SER A 160 -3.83 -4.23 4.73
CA SER A 160 -4.68 -4.21 5.91
C SER A 160 -4.51 -5.50 6.73
N GLU A 161 -4.08 -6.61 6.11
CA GLU A 161 -3.80 -7.85 6.83
C GLU A 161 -2.52 -7.74 7.67
N ASN A 162 -2.53 -8.36 8.85
CA ASN A 162 -1.35 -8.45 9.69
C ASN A 162 -0.29 -9.33 8.98
N PRO A 163 0.94 -8.85 8.75
CA PRO A 163 1.97 -9.65 8.10
C PRO A 163 2.23 -11.00 8.76
N ASP A 164 2.07 -11.10 10.08
CA ASP A 164 2.31 -12.34 10.84
C ASP A 164 1.25 -13.42 10.59
N THR A 165 0.07 -13.06 10.07
CA THR A 165 -0.99 -14.03 9.72
C THR A 165 -0.82 -14.61 8.32
N VAL A 166 0.03 -14.00 7.49
CA VAL A 166 0.22 -14.42 6.10
C VAL A 166 1.18 -15.62 6.06
N PRO A 167 0.80 -16.74 5.41
CA PRO A 167 1.63 -17.94 5.38
C PRO A 167 3.02 -17.69 4.79
N TYR A 168 4.04 -18.16 5.50
CA TYR A 168 5.42 -18.13 5.06
C TYR A 168 5.64 -19.00 3.81
N ARG A 169 6.18 -18.42 2.74
CA ARG A 169 6.37 -19.09 1.43
C ARG A 169 7.82 -19.51 1.16
N GLY A 170 8.64 -19.61 2.21
CA GLY A 170 10.10 -19.65 2.08
C GLY A 170 10.67 -18.25 1.85
N GLY A 171 11.97 -18.06 2.09
CA GLY A 171 12.60 -16.73 1.94
C GLY A 171 12.30 -15.78 3.10
N GLY A 172 12.17 -14.48 2.86
CA GLY A 172 11.87 -13.53 3.92
C GLY A 172 10.41 -13.59 4.39
N PRO A 173 10.11 -13.25 5.66
CA PRO A 173 8.73 -13.09 6.10
C PRO A 173 8.03 -12.01 5.28
N TYR A 174 6.70 -12.10 5.19
CA TYR A 174 5.90 -11.08 4.52
C TYR A 174 6.03 -9.75 5.28
N MET A 175 6.26 -8.64 4.57
CA MET A 175 6.49 -7.35 5.20
C MET A 175 5.19 -6.61 5.56
N GLY A 176 4.06 -7.01 4.96
CA GLY A 176 2.80 -6.28 5.10
C GLY A 176 2.79 -4.92 4.39
N PHE A 177 3.80 -4.64 3.56
CA PHE A 177 3.84 -3.50 2.65
C PHE A 177 4.69 -3.83 1.41
N MET A 178 4.48 -3.06 0.35
CA MET A 178 5.33 -3.00 -0.83
C MET A 178 5.43 -1.57 -1.32
N ARG A 179 6.42 -1.28 -2.16
CA ARG A 179 6.40 -0.07 -2.98
C ARG A 179 5.60 -0.35 -4.25
N ALA A 180 4.87 0.63 -4.74
CA ALA A 180 4.17 0.53 -6.01
C ALA A 180 4.48 1.74 -6.87
N ARG A 181 4.79 1.49 -8.13
CA ARG A 181 4.93 2.51 -9.15
C ARG A 181 3.60 3.27 -9.33
N ALA A 182 3.67 4.60 -9.35
CA ALA A 182 2.48 5.44 -9.41
C ALA A 182 1.60 5.15 -10.63
N CYS A 183 2.17 4.97 -11.82
CA CYS A 183 1.39 4.66 -13.02
C CYS A 183 0.82 3.23 -13.04
N ALA A 184 1.28 2.35 -12.16
CA ALA A 184 0.80 0.98 -12.06
C ALA A 184 -0.33 0.82 -11.03
N LEU A 185 -0.75 1.90 -10.33
CA LEU A 185 -1.79 1.81 -9.30
C LEU A 185 -3.17 1.42 -9.86
N GLY A 186 -3.48 1.78 -11.11
CA GLY A 186 -4.69 1.30 -11.79
C GLY A 186 -4.67 -0.23 -11.95
N GLN A 187 -3.60 -0.78 -12.53
CA GLN A 187 -3.42 -2.23 -12.63
C GLN A 187 -3.39 -2.90 -11.25
N LEU A 188 -2.72 -2.28 -10.27
CA LEU A 188 -2.67 -2.81 -8.90
C LEU A 188 -4.09 -2.96 -8.32
N PHE A 189 -4.94 -1.95 -8.53
CA PHE A 189 -6.31 -1.97 -8.06
C PHE A 189 -7.08 -3.17 -8.64
N GLU A 190 -6.94 -3.44 -9.93
CA GLU A 190 -7.56 -4.59 -10.62
C GLU A 190 -6.99 -5.93 -10.13
N ASP A 191 -5.67 -6.04 -10.06
CA ASP A 191 -4.95 -7.25 -9.62
C ASP A 191 -5.37 -7.64 -8.19
N LEU A 192 -5.49 -6.66 -7.30
CA LEU A 192 -5.96 -6.87 -5.94
C LEU A 192 -7.43 -7.34 -5.91
N GLY A 193 -8.22 -7.10 -6.97
CA GLY A 193 -9.60 -7.62 -7.09
C GLY A 193 -9.67 -9.15 -7.16
N SER A 194 -8.58 -9.81 -7.55
CA SER A 194 -8.52 -11.28 -7.67
C SER A 194 -7.44 -11.93 -6.81
N ARG A 195 -6.53 -11.16 -6.21
CA ARG A 195 -5.35 -11.65 -5.48
C ARG A 195 -5.10 -10.79 -4.24
N SER A 196 -4.62 -11.40 -3.15
CA SER A 196 -4.12 -10.62 -2.01
C SER A 196 -2.77 -9.95 -2.33
N MET A 197 -2.45 -8.86 -1.65
CA MET A 197 -1.14 -8.19 -1.83
C MET A 197 0.03 -9.14 -1.53
N GLY A 198 -0.10 -10.02 -0.53
CA GLY A 198 0.89 -11.06 -0.25
C GLY A 198 1.08 -12.09 -1.38
N ARG A 199 0.16 -12.19 -2.36
CA ARG A 199 0.37 -12.96 -3.61
C ARG A 199 1.07 -12.16 -4.70
N LEU A 200 0.94 -10.84 -4.70
CA LEU A 200 1.63 -9.95 -5.65
C LEU A 200 3.08 -9.69 -5.24
N CYS A 201 3.38 -9.76 -3.94
CA CYS A 201 4.72 -9.57 -3.42
C CYS A 201 5.65 -10.76 -3.77
N PRO A 202 6.80 -10.52 -4.43
CA PRO A 202 7.81 -11.54 -4.62
C PRO A 202 8.43 -11.98 -3.28
N VAL A 203 8.88 -13.24 -3.24
CA VAL A 203 9.55 -13.82 -2.07
C VAL A 203 10.94 -13.20 -1.91
N ARG A 204 11.21 -12.59 -0.75
CA ARG A 204 12.50 -11.96 -0.44
C ARG A 204 13.60 -13.01 -0.24
N GLU A 205 14.80 -12.68 -0.69
CA GLU A 205 16.02 -13.48 -0.57
C GLU A 205 16.92 -13.04 0.59
N TYR A 206 16.89 -11.76 0.95
CA TYR A 206 17.62 -11.21 2.10
C TYR A 206 16.87 -10.02 2.73
N GLU A 207 17.27 -9.65 3.95
CA GLU A 207 16.54 -8.75 4.85
C GLU A 207 16.18 -7.39 4.25
N ASP A 208 17.11 -6.78 3.51
CA ASP A 208 16.95 -5.42 2.97
C ASP A 208 16.17 -5.33 1.66
N GLN A 209 15.63 -6.43 1.15
CA GLN A 209 14.84 -6.38 -0.08
C GLN A 209 13.44 -5.86 0.20
N ILE A 210 13.01 -4.93 -0.64
CA ILE A 210 11.68 -4.35 -0.60
C ILE A 210 10.90 -4.87 -1.83
N PRO A 211 9.72 -5.48 -1.64
CA PRO A 211 8.81 -5.79 -2.73
C PRO A 211 8.41 -4.51 -3.48
N PHE A 212 8.48 -4.54 -4.81
CA PHE A 212 8.14 -3.41 -5.68
C PHE A 212 7.17 -3.88 -6.78
N TYR A 213 5.97 -3.32 -6.78
CA TYR A 213 4.98 -3.54 -7.82
C TYR A 213 5.20 -2.57 -8.97
N ASP A 214 5.56 -3.11 -10.13
CA ASP A 214 5.85 -2.39 -11.36
C ASP A 214 4.77 -2.56 -12.44
N GLY A 215 3.62 -3.13 -12.09
CA GLY A 215 2.55 -3.50 -13.03
C GLY A 215 2.69 -4.92 -13.59
N SER A 216 3.72 -5.66 -13.22
CA SER A 216 3.84 -7.08 -13.56
C SER A 216 3.18 -7.99 -12.53
N LEU A 217 2.67 -9.13 -12.98
CA LEU A 217 1.99 -10.15 -12.16
C LEU A 217 2.84 -10.75 -11.02
N ARG A 218 4.15 -10.49 -11.00
CA ARG A 218 5.09 -11.04 -9.99
C ARG A 218 5.84 -9.93 -9.23
N GLY A 219 5.67 -8.67 -9.62
CA GLY A 219 6.50 -7.56 -9.16
C GLY A 219 8.01 -7.82 -9.33
N LYS A 220 8.81 -7.02 -8.65
CA LYS A 220 10.26 -7.20 -8.52
C LYS A 220 10.72 -6.90 -7.11
N LEU A 221 11.94 -7.30 -6.79
CA LEU A 221 12.61 -6.92 -5.55
C LEU A 221 13.57 -5.77 -5.84
N ILE A 222 13.60 -4.79 -4.95
CA ILE A 222 14.59 -3.72 -4.98
C ILE A 222 15.39 -3.70 -3.68
N ASP A 223 16.61 -3.20 -3.74
CA ASP A 223 17.49 -3.11 -2.58
C ASP A 223 17.14 -1.87 -1.75
N GLY A 224 16.99 -2.04 -0.44
CA GLY A 224 16.76 -0.96 0.51
C GLY A 224 17.98 -0.05 0.78
N GLY A 225 19.10 -0.25 0.07
CA GLY A 225 20.25 0.67 0.08
C GLY A 225 21.41 0.29 1.01
N PHE A 226 21.41 -0.87 1.68
CA PHE A 226 22.54 -1.29 2.52
C PHE A 226 23.68 -1.93 1.71
N ASP A 227 24.92 -1.78 2.18
CA ASP A 227 26.12 -2.27 1.51
C ASP A 227 26.10 -3.80 1.35
N ALA A 228 26.59 -4.31 0.22
CA ALA A 228 26.38 -5.71 -0.20
C ALA A 228 27.12 -6.76 0.66
N GLY A 229 27.97 -6.33 1.60
CA GLY A 229 28.97 -7.17 2.28
C GLY A 229 28.47 -8.06 3.41
N ALA A 230 27.27 -7.86 3.97
CA ALA A 230 26.82 -8.61 5.17
C ALA A 230 25.30 -8.84 5.26
N ARG A 231 24.58 -8.88 4.14
CA ARG A 231 23.11 -9.03 4.17
C ARG A 231 22.72 -10.44 4.62
N TYR A 232 21.86 -10.55 5.61
CA TYR A 232 21.31 -11.83 6.05
C TYR A 232 20.46 -12.45 4.93
N LYS A 233 20.89 -13.59 4.41
CA LYS A 233 20.15 -14.35 3.40
C LYS A 233 19.13 -15.24 4.08
N PHE A 234 17.88 -15.11 3.65
CA PHE A 234 16.80 -15.93 4.16
C PHE A 234 16.92 -17.38 3.67
N PRO A 235 16.57 -18.36 4.51
CA PRO A 235 16.52 -19.74 4.10
C PRO A 235 15.42 -19.94 3.05
N ARG A 236 15.80 -20.34 1.83
CA ARG A 236 14.85 -20.85 0.85
C ARG A 236 14.41 -22.23 1.35
N GLY A 237 13.12 -22.42 1.56
CA GLY A 237 12.60 -23.75 1.89
C GLY A 237 13.03 -24.73 0.80
N THR A 238 13.58 -25.89 1.17
CA THR A 238 13.60 -27.03 0.26
C THR A 238 12.15 -27.45 0.00
N PRO A 239 11.79 -27.91 -1.21
CA PRO A 239 10.49 -28.50 -1.44
C PRO A 239 10.34 -29.69 -0.49
N ARG A 240 9.56 -29.54 0.58
CA ARG A 240 9.19 -30.67 1.43
C ARG A 240 8.13 -31.48 0.69
N GLY A 241 8.60 -32.42 -0.13
CA GLY A 241 7.85 -33.58 -0.57
C GLY A 241 8.20 -34.79 0.30
N VAL A 242 7.29 -35.77 0.33
CA VAL A 242 7.31 -36.98 1.16
C VAL A 242 8.51 -37.91 0.88
N ASP A 243 9.34 -37.60 -0.13
CA ASP A 243 10.49 -38.41 -0.55
C ASP A 243 11.84 -38.03 0.10
N GLY A 244 11.88 -36.97 0.92
CA GLY A 244 13.11 -36.54 1.61
C GLY A 244 13.57 -37.45 2.76
N ALA A 245 12.81 -38.51 3.08
CA ALA A 245 13.10 -39.43 4.19
C ALA A 245 13.94 -40.66 3.78
N ARG A 246 14.39 -40.79 2.53
CA ARG A 246 15.26 -41.90 2.09
C ARG A 246 16.44 -41.44 1.24
N ALA A 247 17.46 -40.92 1.92
CA ALA A 247 18.88 -40.91 1.49
C ALA A 247 19.72 -40.45 2.72
N ILE A 248 19.94 -41.31 3.73
CA ILE A 248 21.10 -42.22 3.95
C ILE A 248 22.39 -41.43 4.27
N PRO A 249 23.19 -41.80 5.30
CA PRO A 249 23.27 -43.10 5.99
C PRO A 249 22.73 -43.15 7.42
#